data_AF-A0A3S7QGX4-F1
#
_entry.id   AF-A0A3S7QGX4-F1
#
_cell.length_a   1.000
_cell.length_b   1.000
_cell.length_c   1.000
_cell.angle_alpha   90.00
_cell.angle_beta   90.00
_cell.angle_gamma   90.00
#
_symmetry.space_group_name_H-M   'P 1'
#
loop_
_entity.id
_entity.type
_entity.pdbx_description
1 polymer ?
#
loop_
_entity_poly.entity_id
_entity_poly.type
_entity_poly.pdbx_seq_one_letter_code
_entity_poly.pdbx_strand_id
1 'polypeptide(L)' 'MFGSCIDIDSVAADMAFIQLSLLGIPAEVVTGNTLTMKLNRVRYTPVYYINNFGKRLDDQRRISAMREFLRCINDAA' A
#
# COMPACT_ATOMS: atom_id res chain seq x y z
N MET A 1 -8.23 -6.51 2.92
CA MET A 1 -7.82 -5.96 1.61
C MET A 1 -7.27 -4.55 1.84
N PHE A 2 -6.20 -4.15 1.13
CA PHE A 2 -5.57 -2.82 1.18
C PHE A 2 -5.36 -2.35 -0.27
N GLY A 3 -5.63 -1.07 -0.55
CA GLY A 3 -5.42 -0.46 -1.86
C GLY A 3 -4.14 0.37 -1.92
N SER A 4 -3.35 0.24 -2.99
CA SER A 4 -2.25 1.16 -3.30
C SER A 4 -2.48 1.70 -4.71
N CYS A 5 -2.56 3.03 -4.83
CA CYS A 5 -2.90 3.71 -6.06
C CYS A 5 -1.87 4.81 -6.33
N ILE A 6 -1.43 4.92 -7.59
CA ILE A 6 -0.52 5.99 -8.04
C ILE A 6 -1.09 6.60 -9.31
N ASP A 7 -1.23 7.92 -9.33
CA ASP A 7 -1.62 8.68 -10.52
C ASP A 7 -0.74 9.92 -10.68
N ILE A 8 -0.41 10.27 -11.93
CA ILE A 8 0.40 11.45 -12.25
C ILE A 8 -0.41 12.74 -12.14
N ASP A 9 -1.73 12.66 -12.36
CA ASP A 9 -2.65 13.78 -12.24
C ASP A 9 -3.08 13.94 -10.78
N SER A 10 -2.88 15.15 -10.24
CA SER A 10 -3.20 15.44 -8.83
C SER A 10 -4.71 15.39 -8.55
N VAL A 11 -5.56 15.76 -9.50
CA VAL A 11 -7.02 15.74 -9.36
C VAL A 11 -7.52 14.30 -9.37
N ALA A 12 -7.00 13.45 -10.26
CA ALA A 12 -7.30 12.02 -10.27
C ALA A 12 -6.92 11.35 -8.94
N ALA A 13 -5.72 11.66 -8.41
CA ALA A 13 -5.29 11.18 -7.10
C ALA A 13 -6.18 11.71 -5.95
N ASP A 14 -6.66 12.96 -6.02
CA ASP A 14 -7.58 13.54 -5.04
C ASP A 14 -8.95 12.84 -5.08
N MET A 15 -9.50 12.61 -6.27
CA MET A 15 -10.76 11.90 -6.45
C MET A 15 -10.68 10.47 -5.90
N ALA A 16 -9.62 9.74 -6.21
CA ALA A 16 -9.40 8.39 -5.67
C ALA A 16 -9.32 8.40 -4.13
N PHE A 17 -8.58 9.36 -3.56
CA PHE A 17 -8.47 9.50 -2.11
C PHE A 17 -9.84 9.73 -1.44
N ILE A 18 -10.67 10.62 -1.98
CA ILE A 18 -12.01 10.90 -1.47
C ILE A 18 -12.89 9.65 -1.57
N GLN A 19 -12.95 9.02 -2.75
CA GLN A 19 -13.83 7.86 -2.97
C GLN A 19 -13.46 6.67 -2.08
N LEU A 20 -12.17 6.36 -1.95
CA LEU A 20 -11.70 5.26 -1.08
C LEU A 20 -11.97 5.57 0.40
N SER A 21 -11.83 6.84 0.80
CA SER A 21 -12.16 7.28 2.16
C SER A 21 -13.65 7.12 2.46
N LEU A 22 -14.53 7.54 1.54
CA LEU A 22 -15.99 7.45 1.68
C LEU A 22 -16.47 5.99 1.70
N LEU A 23 -15.85 5.12 0.91
CA LEU A 23 -16.16 3.68 0.89
C LEU A 23 -15.59 2.91 2.09
N GLY A 24 -14.83 3.58 2.97
CA GLY A 24 -14.20 2.95 4.11
C GLY A 24 -13.09 1.97 3.72
N ILE A 25 -12.44 2.18 2.58
CA ILE A 25 -11.37 1.31 2.09
C ILE A 25 -10.02 1.83 2.62
N PRO A 26 -9.24 1.00 3.33
CA PRO A 26 -7.90 1.35 3.76
C PRO A 26 -6.97 1.38 2.54
N ALA A 27 -6.41 2.54 2.24
CA ALA A 27 -5.59 2.73 1.06
C ALA A 27 -4.51 3.80 1.21
N GLU A 28 -3.46 3.67 0.39
CA GLU A 28 -2.46 4.68 0.09
C GLU A 28 -2.70 5.22 -1.32
N VAL A 29 -2.75 6.54 -1.45
CA VAL A 29 -2.92 7.22 -2.73
C VAL A 29 -1.76 8.19 -2.93
N VAL A 30 -0.97 7.92 -3.97
CA VAL A 30 0.25 8.66 -4.30
C VAL A 30 0.02 9.49 -5.56
N THR A 31 0.36 10.77 -5.51
CA THR A 31 0.51 11.61 -6.70
C THR A 31 1.95 11.48 -7.19
N GLY A 32 2.17 10.93 -8.38
CA GLY A 32 3.50 10.67 -8.91
C GLY A 32 3.50 9.95 -10.25
N ASN A 33 4.66 9.94 -10.90
CA ASN A 33 4.85 9.27 -12.18
C ASN A 33 5.33 7.82 -11.94
N THR A 34 4.54 6.84 -12.38
CA THR A 34 4.82 5.40 -12.18
C THR A 34 5.97 4.87 -13.03
N LEU A 35 6.26 5.47 -14.19
CA LEU A 35 7.36 5.04 -15.06
C LEU A 35 8.72 5.46 -14.53
N THR A 36 8.80 6.67 -13.96
CA THR A 36 10.05 7.23 -13.40
C THR A 36 10.18 7.04 -11.89
N MET A 37 9.11 6.58 -11.23
CA MET A 37 8.98 6.48 -9.78
C MET A 37 9.24 7.79 -9.02
N LYS A 38 9.02 8.94 -9.69
CA LYS A 38 9.05 10.26 -9.03
C LYS A 38 7.72 10.51 -8.34
N LEU A 39 7.72 10.32 -7.02
CA LEU A 39 6.55 10.46 -6.16
C LEU A 39 6.57 11.83 -5.48
N ASN A 40 5.50 12.61 -5.66
CA ASN A 40 5.45 14.00 -5.19
C ASN A 40 4.66 14.13 -3.88
N ARG A 41 3.66 13.26 -3.65
CA ARG A 41 2.80 13.33 -2.46
C ARG A 41 2.19 11.97 -2.16
N VAL A 42 2.15 11.59 -0.89
CA VAL A 42 1.51 10.35 -0.40
C VAL A 42 0.40 10.73 0.59
N ARG A 43 -0.77 10.09 0.47
CA ARG A 43 -1.87 10.24 1.43
C ARG A 43 -2.48 8.88 1.78
N TYR A 44 -2.84 8.72 3.04
CA TYR A 44 -3.49 7.50 3.54
C TYR A 44 -4.93 7.81 3.93
N THR A 45 -5.87 6.95 3.54
CA THR A 45 -7.28 7.11 3.90
C THR A 45 -7.49 6.96 5.41
N PRO A 46 -8.53 7.56 6.02
CA PRO A 46 -8.75 7.46 7.48
C PRO A 46 -8.80 6.02 8.00
N VAL A 47 -9.41 5.10 7.23
CA VAL A 47 -9.53 3.68 7.61
C VAL A 47 -8.18 2.97 7.69
N TYR A 48 -7.16 3.44 6.96
CA TYR A 48 -5.79 2.95 7.11
C TYR A 48 -5.32 3.09 8.57
N TYR A 49 -5.55 4.24 9.19
CA TYR A 49 -5.15 4.51 10.56
C TYR A 49 -6.06 3.81 11.57
N ILE A 50 -7.38 3.92 11.41
CA ILE A 50 -8.38 3.34 12.34
C ILE A 50 -8.14 1.84 12.54
N ASN A 51 -7.85 1.12 11.45
CA ASN A 51 -7.64 -0.32 11.48
C ASN A 51 -6.16 -0.73 11.60
N ASN A 52 -5.26 0.23 11.87
CA ASN A 52 -3.82 0.03 12.03
C ASN A 52 -3.19 -0.79 10.89
N PHE A 53 -3.51 -0.41 9.64
CA PHE A 53 -3.06 -1.13 8.45
C PHE A 53 -1.54 -1.09 8.26
N GLY A 54 -0.85 -0.06 8.77
CA GLY A 54 0.62 -0.03 8.78
C GLY A 54 1.20 -1.27 9.45
N LYS A 55 0.78 -1.57 10.69
CA LYS A 55 1.21 -2.77 11.40
C LYS A 55 0.84 -4.05 10.66
N ARG A 56 -0.40 -4.15 10.16
CA ARG A 56 -0.88 -5.35 9.45
C ARG A 56 -0.03 -5.66 8.20
N LEU A 57 0.32 -4.62 7.43
CA LEU A 57 1.15 -4.76 6.24
C LEU A 57 2.58 -5.16 6.60
N ASP A 58 3.15 -4.59 7.66
CA ASP A 58 4.50 -4.95 8.11
C ASP A 58 4.58 -6.38 8.65
N ASP A 59 3.58 -6.80 9.43
CA ASP A 59 3.48 -8.18 9.91
C ASP A 59 3.34 -9.16 8.73
N GLN A 60 2.52 -8.82 7.72
CA GLN A 60 2.39 -9.61 6.50
C GLN A 60 3.73 -9.73 5.74
N ARG A 61 4.48 -8.64 5.60
CA ARG A 61 5.81 -8.64 4.95
C ARG A 61 6.79 -9.56 5.69
N ARG A 62 6.84 -9.47 7.02
CA ARG A 62 7.71 -10.32 7.87
C ARG A 62 7.37 -11.80 7.73
N ILE A 63 6.08 -12.15 7.79
CA ILE A 63 5.62 -13.53 7.65
C ILE A 63 5.97 -14.07 6.25
N SER A 64 5.76 -13.28 5.19
CA SER A 64 6.12 -13.68 3.83
C SER A 64 7.63 -13.89 3.67
N ALA A 65 8.46 -12.99 4.21
CA ALA A 65 9.91 -13.13 4.16
C ALA A 65 10.41 -14.37 4.92
N MET A 66 9.81 -14.67 6.09
CA MET A 66 10.14 -15.88 6.85
C MET A 66 9.77 -17.15 6.08
N ARG A 67 8.60 -17.17 5.45
CA ARG A 67 8.16 -18.30 4.62
C ARG A 67 9.10 -18.55 3.44
N GLU A 68 9.54 -17.48 2.79
CA GLU A 68 10.49 -17.57 1.68
C GLU A 68 11.84 -18.13 2.14
N PHE A 69 12.34 -17.65 3.28
CA PHE A 69 13.59 -18.16 3.86
C PHE A 69 13.53 -19.65 4.19
N LEU A 70 12.44 -20.12 4.82
CA LEU A 70 12.25 -21.53 5.13
C LEU A 70 12.18 -22.40 3.86
N ARG A 71 11.56 -21.88 2.79
CA ARG A 71 11.54 -22.55 1.49
C ARG A 71 12.94 -22.70 0.93
N CYS A 72 13.75 -21.64 0.93
CA CYS A 72 15.14 -21.71 0.46
C CYS A 72 15.99 -22.71 1.23
N ILE A 73 15.80 -22.85 2.55
CA ILE A 73 16.50 -23.88 3.34
C ILE A 73 16.09 -25.28 2.89
N ASN A 74 14.79 -25.50 2.71
CA ASN A 74 14.27 -26.80 2.31
C ASN A 74 14.71 -27.20 0.90
N ASP A 75 14.82 -26.25 -0.02
CA ASP A 75 15.28 -26.50 -1.40
C ASP A 75 16.80 -26.74 -1.47
N ALA A 76 17.56 -26.31 -0.45
CA ALA A 76 19.01 -26.47 -0.37
C ALA A 76 19.45 -27.74 0.39
N ALA A 77 18.51 -28.45 1.04
CA ALA A 77 18.74 -29.70 1.78
C ALA A 77 18.43 -30.92 0.89
#